data_AF-A0A7J3RC18-F1
#
_entry.id   AF-A0A7J3RC18-F1
#
_cell.length_a   1.000
_cell.length_b   1.000
_cell.length_c   1.000
_cell.angle_alpha   90.00
_cell.angle_beta   90.00
_cell.angle_gamma   90.00
#
_symmetry.space_group_name_H-M   'P 1'
#
loop_
_entity.id
_entity.type
_entity.pdbx_description
1 polymer ?
#
loop_
_entity_poly.entity_id
_entity_poly.type
_entity_poly.pdbx_seq_one_letter_code
_entity_poly.pdbx_strand_id
1 'polypeptide(L)'
;MADSFLTKFKPKLLLYESLLFLLVQSLALFAGAKLIKAGQVELPTVEGGYFRLVQILIAFVIALVIMIILLKLLKTPLSFGFFFSLIIFIGAQAIFEAFFPLIISIALAVAIVLIRWKFPNVVTHNLAIILGIAGISMVLGLSLRPWPEIIILLIALSIYDFIAVFKTKFMVSLFKQLLTRGAPLAIVVPERAPALKEHIGKISAEKIREKDKKVLMLGSGD
;
A
#
# COMPACT_ATOMS: atom_id res chain seq x y z
N MET A 1 24.39 16.65 -18.58
CA MET A 1 23.68 15.92 -17.50
C MET A 1 22.15 15.86 -17.71
N ALA A 2 21.55 16.77 -18.50
CA ALA A 2 20.12 16.78 -18.82
C ALA A 2 19.66 15.76 -19.90
N ASP A 3 20.50 15.43 -20.89
CA ASP A 3 20.11 14.56 -22.03
C ASP A 3 19.89 13.08 -21.68
N SER A 4 20.36 12.63 -20.51
CA SER A 4 20.16 11.27 -19.99
C SER A 4 18.75 11.04 -19.41
N PHE A 5 18.06 12.11 -19.02
CA PHE A 5 16.75 12.02 -18.35
C PHE A 5 15.60 11.90 -19.35
N LEU A 6 15.66 12.66 -20.46
CA LEU A 6 14.62 12.69 -21.48
C LEU A 6 14.53 11.41 -22.32
N THR A 7 15.63 10.66 -22.46
CA THR A 7 15.67 9.37 -23.16
C THR A 7 15.04 8.21 -22.37
N LYS A 8 14.74 8.40 -21.08
CA LYS A 8 14.11 7.40 -20.20
C LYS A 8 12.68 7.76 -19.80
N PHE A 9 12.15 8.90 -20.23
CA PHE A 9 10.80 9.33 -19.87
C PHE A 9 9.77 8.47 -20.61
N LYS A 10 9.00 7.67 -19.86
CA LYS A 10 7.93 6.81 -20.40
C LYS A 10 6.57 7.43 -20.05
N PRO A 11 6.01 8.36 -20.86
CA PRO A 11 4.79 9.09 -20.52
C PRO A 11 3.57 8.19 -20.33
N LYS A 12 3.48 7.09 -21.09
CA LYS A 12 2.42 6.09 -20.94
C LYS A 12 2.43 5.42 -19.57
N LEU A 13 3.61 5.24 -18.98
CA LEU A 13 3.79 4.62 -17.67
C LEU A 13 3.33 5.56 -16.56
N LEU A 14 3.78 6.82 -16.61
CA LEU A 14 3.38 7.87 -15.67
C LEU A 14 1.86 8.11 -15.69
N LEU A 15 1.24 8.07 -16.88
CA LEU A 15 -0.21 8.16 -17.00
C LEU A 15 -0.92 7.00 -16.29
N TYR A 16 -0.44 5.77 -16.48
CA TYR A 16 -1.03 4.60 -15.82
C TYR A 16 -0.87 4.65 -14.30
N GLU A 17 0.29 5.07 -13.80
CA GLU A 17 0.54 5.30 -12.37
C GLU A 17 -0.41 6.35 -11.80
N SER A 18 -0.53 7.49 -12.47
CA SER A 18 -1.41 8.58 -12.07
C SER A 18 -2.88 8.12 -12.04
N LEU A 19 -3.30 7.32 -13.02
CA LEU A 19 -4.65 6.74 -13.04
C LEU A 19 -4.88 5.76 -11.88
N LEU A 20 -3.91 4.90 -11.56
CA LEU A 20 -4.02 3.99 -10.42
C LEU A 20 -4.04 4.74 -9.08
N PHE A 21 -3.21 5.77 -8.93
CA PHE A 21 -3.21 6.65 -7.77
C PHE A 21 -4.57 7.31 -7.57
N LEU A 22 -5.11 7.94 -8.62
CA LEU A 22 -6.43 8.57 -8.60
C LEU A 22 -7.54 7.55 -8.33
N LEU A 23 -7.42 6.32 -8.81
CA LEU A 23 -8.37 5.25 -8.53
C LEU A 23 -8.38 4.90 -7.04
N VAL A 24 -7.21 4.66 -6.44
CA VAL A 24 -7.09 4.34 -5.01
C VAL A 24 -7.65 5.48 -4.16
N GLN A 25 -7.29 6.72 -4.48
CA GLN A 25 -7.76 7.89 -3.76
C GLN A 25 -9.27 8.10 -3.88
N SER A 26 -9.82 7.97 -5.10
CA SER A 26 -11.25 8.09 -5.34
C SER A 26 -12.04 7.01 -4.61
N LEU A 27 -11.55 5.77 -4.60
CA LEU A 27 -12.17 4.66 -3.89
C LEU A 27 -12.18 4.90 -2.37
N ALA A 28 -11.05 5.30 -1.79
CA ALA A 28 -10.94 5.59 -0.36
C ALA A 28 -11.85 6.75 0.06
N LEU A 29 -11.87 7.85 -0.71
CA LEU A 29 -12.72 9.00 -0.44
C LEU A 29 -14.20 8.66 -0.57
N PHE A 30 -14.57 7.91 -1.60
CA PHE A 30 -15.96 7.51 -1.82
C PHE A 30 -16.47 6.58 -0.71
N ALA A 31 -15.67 5.59 -0.33
CA ALA A 31 -15.99 4.69 0.78
C ALA A 31 -16.09 5.45 2.11
N GLY A 32 -15.13 6.33 2.41
CA GLY A 32 -15.15 7.15 3.62
C GLY A 32 -16.35 8.10 3.69
N ALA A 33 -16.68 8.76 2.58
CA ALA A 33 -17.85 9.63 2.50
C ALA A 33 -19.17 8.86 2.75
N LYS A 34 -19.23 7.60 2.33
CA LYS A 34 -20.40 6.75 2.56
C LYS A 34 -20.52 6.35 4.04
N LEU A 35 -19.42 6.00 4.70
CA LEU A 35 -19.39 5.68 6.13
C LEU A 35 -19.86 6.86 7.00
N ILE A 36 -19.40 8.07 6.68
CA ILE A 36 -19.82 9.30 7.37
C ILE A 36 -21.32 9.53 7.17
N LYS A 37 -21.82 9.42 5.93
CA LYS A 37 -23.25 9.62 5.62
C LYS A 37 -24.15 8.57 6.29
N ALA A 38 -23.65 7.35 6.48
CA ALA A 38 -24.36 6.29 7.17
C ALA A 38 -24.35 6.45 8.70
N GLY A 39 -23.63 7.44 9.25
CA GLY A 39 -23.50 7.65 10.69
C GLY A 39 -22.69 6.57 11.39
N GLN A 40 -21.93 5.77 10.66
CA GLN A 40 -21.11 4.69 11.22
C GLN A 40 -19.77 5.19 11.76
N VAL A 41 -19.32 6.36 11.31
CA VAL A 41 -18.06 6.99 11.74
C VAL A 41 -18.29 8.48 11.95
N GLU A 42 -17.88 8.97 13.12
CA GLU A 42 -17.87 10.40 13.45
C GLU A 42 -16.50 11.00 13.15
N LEU A 43 -16.49 12.24 12.67
CA LEU A 43 -15.25 12.96 12.39
C LEU A 43 -14.62 13.47 13.70
N PRO A 44 -13.28 13.45 13.80
CA PRO A 44 -12.58 13.88 15.00
C PRO A 44 -12.86 15.35 15.36
N THR A 45 -13.33 15.60 16.59
CA THR A 45 -13.62 16.95 17.14
C THR A 45 -12.34 17.66 17.64
N VAL A 46 -12.43 18.97 17.87
CA VAL A 46 -11.30 19.92 18.05
C VAL A 46 -10.50 19.72 19.35
N GLU A 47 -11.07 19.07 20.35
CA GLU A 47 -10.43 18.93 21.67
C GLU A 47 -9.30 17.86 21.61
N GLY A 48 -8.03 18.30 21.59
CA GLY A 48 -6.85 17.43 21.82
C GLY A 48 -5.84 17.26 20.67
N GLY A 49 -5.81 18.15 19.67
CA GLY A 49 -5.00 17.98 18.43
C GLY A 49 -3.52 17.62 18.61
N TYR A 50 -2.80 18.20 19.58
CA TYR A 50 -1.37 17.90 19.78
C TYR A 50 -1.09 16.50 20.33
N PHE A 51 -1.90 16.02 21.28
CA PHE A 51 -1.76 14.67 21.83
C PHE A 51 -2.02 13.59 20.77
N ARG A 52 -2.94 13.86 19.84
CA ARG A 52 -3.23 12.94 18.72
C ARG A 52 -2.05 12.82 17.76
N LEU A 53 -1.40 13.93 17.40
CA LEU A 53 -0.24 13.90 16.50
C LEU A 53 0.92 13.07 17.05
N VAL A 54 1.23 13.24 18.34
CA VAL A 54 2.27 12.44 19.01
C VAL A 54 1.88 10.97 19.04
N GLN A 55 0.61 10.63 19.31
CA GLN A 55 0.12 9.25 19.27
C GLN A 55 0.29 8.61 17.89
N ILE A 56 0.03 9.35 16.82
CA ILE A 56 0.19 8.85 15.44
C ILE A 56 1.66 8.61 15.11
N LEU A 57 2.56 9.52 15.47
CA LEU A 57 3.99 9.33 15.28
C LEU A 57 4.50 8.13 16.07
N ILE A 58 4.04 7.96 17.31
CA ILE A 58 4.36 6.78 18.12
C ILE A 58 3.80 5.51 17.45
N ALA A 59 2.55 5.53 16.98
CA ALA A 59 1.94 4.40 16.29
C ALA A 59 2.70 4.03 15.01
N PHE A 60 3.18 5.02 14.25
CA PHE A 60 4.02 4.80 13.07
C PHE A 60 5.36 4.14 13.43
N VAL A 61 6.04 4.64 14.46
CA VAL A 61 7.29 4.04 14.95
C VAL A 61 7.05 2.61 15.45
N ILE A 62 5.97 2.37 16.19
CA ILE A 62 5.58 1.04 16.65
C ILE A 62 5.31 0.12 15.46
N ALA A 63 4.54 0.56 14.46
CA ALA A 63 4.25 -0.20 13.25
C ALA A 63 5.54 -0.56 12.49
N LEU A 64 6.49 0.37 12.40
CA LEU A 64 7.81 0.13 11.80
C LEU A 64 8.61 -0.92 12.59
N VAL A 65 8.65 -0.80 13.93
CA VAL A 65 9.35 -1.77 14.79
C VAL A 65 8.71 -3.15 14.68
N ILE A 66 7.39 -3.24 14.72
CA ILE A 66 6.64 -4.49 14.52
C ILE A 66 6.98 -5.08 13.15
N MET A 67 6.99 -4.29 12.07
CA MET A 67 7.37 -4.74 10.74
C MET A 67 8.80 -5.33 10.74
N ILE A 68 9.76 -4.68 11.38
CA ILE A 68 11.14 -5.19 11.49
C ILE A 68 11.20 -6.50 12.29
N ILE A 69 10.46 -6.60 13.39
CA ILE A 69 10.38 -7.82 14.21
C ILE A 69 9.76 -8.96 13.39
N LEU A 70 8.67 -8.70 12.67
CA LEU A 70 8.03 -9.68 11.79
C LEU A 70 8.98 -10.13 10.69
N LEU A 71 9.79 -9.21 10.14
CA LEU A 71 10.83 -9.60 9.19
C LEU A 71 11.86 -10.55 9.83
N LYS A 72 12.22 -10.37 11.10
CA LYS A 72 13.15 -11.29 11.78
C LYS A 72 12.51 -12.63 12.16
N LEU A 73 11.23 -12.62 12.54
CA LEU A 73 10.50 -13.79 13.04
C LEU A 73 9.97 -14.67 11.89
N LEU A 74 9.36 -14.08 10.87
CA LEU A 74 8.72 -14.77 9.75
C LEU A 74 9.73 -15.04 8.63
N LYS A 75 10.62 -16.00 8.85
CA LYS A 75 11.70 -16.34 7.91
C LYS A 75 11.23 -17.07 6.66
N THR A 76 10.09 -17.76 6.72
CA THR A 76 9.57 -18.53 5.58
C THR A 76 8.65 -17.67 4.70
N PRO A 77 8.68 -17.88 3.38
CA PRO A 77 7.79 -17.15 2.45
C PRO A 77 6.31 -17.44 2.74
N LEU A 78 5.98 -18.63 3.24
CA LEU A 78 4.61 -18.99 3.60
C LEU A 78 4.09 -18.19 4.80
N SER A 79 4.86 -18.09 5.89
CA SER A 79 4.44 -17.33 7.07
C SER A 79 4.35 -15.84 6.78
N PHE A 80 5.25 -15.29 5.95
CA PHE A 80 5.18 -13.91 5.52
C PHE A 80 4.00 -13.65 4.57
N GLY A 81 3.72 -14.58 3.66
CA GLY A 81 2.55 -14.54 2.78
C GLY A 81 1.21 -14.57 3.54
N PHE A 82 1.14 -15.32 4.65
CA PHE A 82 -0.02 -15.30 5.55
C PHE A 82 -0.22 -13.93 6.20
N PHE A 83 0.84 -13.34 6.78
CA PHE A 83 0.75 -12.00 7.36
C PHE A 83 0.35 -10.95 6.32
N PHE A 84 0.91 -11.03 5.12
CA PHE A 84 0.52 -10.16 4.00
C PHE A 84 -0.95 -10.34 3.61
N SER A 85 -1.48 -11.57 3.67
CA SER A 85 -2.91 -11.83 3.51
C SER A 85 -3.76 -11.11 4.54
N LEU A 86 -3.32 -11.06 5.80
CA LEU A 86 -4.06 -10.40 6.87
C LEU A 86 -4.13 -8.88 6.65
N ILE A 87 -3.04 -8.25 6.22
CA ILE A 87 -3.05 -6.81 5.91
C ILE A 87 -4.05 -6.52 4.79
N ILE A 88 -4.01 -7.29 3.70
CA ILE A 88 -4.95 -7.16 2.58
C ILE A 88 -6.39 -7.40 3.05
N PHE A 89 -6.60 -8.41 3.89
CA PHE A 89 -7.91 -8.71 4.45
C PHE A 89 -8.48 -7.52 5.22
N ILE A 90 -7.70 -6.95 6.15
CA ILE A 90 -8.12 -5.80 6.97
C ILE A 90 -8.47 -4.60 6.08
N GLY A 91 -7.60 -4.25 5.13
CA GLY A 91 -7.87 -3.12 4.24
C GLY A 91 -9.07 -3.34 3.30
N ALA A 92 -9.17 -4.53 2.70
CA ALA A 92 -10.29 -4.87 1.83
C ALA A 92 -11.63 -4.92 2.60
N GLN A 93 -11.62 -5.47 3.82
CA GLN A 93 -12.80 -5.50 4.68
C GLN A 93 -13.26 -4.09 5.03
N ALA A 94 -12.35 -3.18 5.38
CA ALA A 94 -12.68 -1.79 5.66
C ALA A 94 -13.38 -1.10 4.46
N ILE A 95 -12.89 -1.34 3.22
CA ILE A 95 -13.56 -0.84 2.02
C ILE A 95 -14.94 -1.46 1.84
N PHE A 96 -15.08 -2.78 1.96
CA PHE A 96 -16.37 -3.44 1.75
C PHE A 96 -17.41 -3.07 2.81
N GLU A 97 -17.00 -2.80 4.04
CA GLU A 97 -17.88 -2.34 5.12
C GLU A 97 -18.60 -1.04 4.79
N ALA A 98 -17.98 -0.16 4.00
CA ALA A 98 -18.65 1.03 3.49
C ALA A 98 -19.83 0.71 2.55
N PHE A 99 -19.86 -0.48 1.94
CA PHE A 99 -20.86 -0.85 0.94
C PHE A 99 -21.84 -1.92 1.40
N PHE A 100 -21.42 -2.81 2.28
CA PHE A 100 -22.16 -4.00 2.65
C PHE A 100 -22.20 -4.21 4.18
N PRO A 101 -23.20 -4.93 4.69
CA PRO A 101 -23.22 -5.39 6.08
C PRO A 101 -21.99 -6.22 6.43
N LEU A 102 -21.60 -6.19 7.72
CA LEU A 102 -20.38 -6.82 8.24
C LEU A 102 -20.11 -8.24 7.71
N ILE A 103 -21.12 -9.11 7.73
CA ILE A 103 -20.99 -10.52 7.31
C ILE A 103 -20.61 -10.62 5.83
N ILE A 104 -21.24 -9.82 4.97
CA ILE A 104 -20.96 -9.80 3.53
C ILE A 104 -19.59 -9.20 3.27
N SER A 105 -19.23 -8.13 4.00
CA SER A 105 -17.92 -7.48 3.89
C SER A 105 -16.77 -8.40 4.25
N ILE A 106 -16.92 -9.19 5.32
CA ILE A 106 -15.95 -10.23 5.70
C ILE A 106 -15.87 -11.30 4.61
N ALA A 107 -17.00 -11.80 4.11
CA ALA A 107 -17.02 -12.82 3.08
C ALA A 107 -16.30 -12.36 1.79
N LEU A 108 -16.52 -11.12 1.36
CA LEU A 108 -15.86 -10.52 0.20
C LEU A 108 -14.35 -10.33 0.43
N ALA A 109 -13.95 -9.87 1.62
CA ALA A 109 -12.53 -9.74 1.96
C ALA A 109 -11.80 -11.09 1.98
N VAL A 110 -12.42 -12.13 2.53
CA VAL A 110 -11.91 -13.51 2.45
C VAL A 110 -11.82 -13.97 1.00
N ALA A 111 -12.84 -13.69 0.17
CA ALA A 111 -12.82 -14.06 -1.25
C ALA A 111 -11.64 -13.41 -1.99
N ILE A 112 -11.35 -12.12 -1.76
CA ILE A 112 -10.18 -11.44 -2.35
C ILE A 112 -8.87 -12.11 -1.96
N VAL A 113 -8.71 -12.47 -0.69
CA VAL A 113 -7.52 -13.17 -0.20
C VAL A 113 -7.38 -14.56 -0.85
N LEU A 114 -8.47 -15.31 -0.93
CA LEU A 114 -8.49 -16.64 -1.56
C LEU A 114 -8.19 -16.57 -3.06
N ILE A 115 -8.77 -15.60 -3.78
CA ILE A 115 -8.50 -15.37 -5.19
C ILE A 115 -7.02 -15.06 -5.41
N ARG A 116 -6.43 -14.20 -4.57
CA ARG A 116 -5.00 -13.87 -4.65
C ARG A 116 -4.11 -15.10 -4.44
N TRP A 117 -4.47 -15.97 -3.50
CA TRP A 117 -3.70 -17.19 -3.22
C TRP A 117 -3.85 -18.23 -4.34
N LYS A 118 -5.07 -18.44 -4.85
CA LYS A 118 -5.35 -19.41 -5.91
C LYS A 118 -4.80 -18.97 -7.26
N PHE A 119 -4.85 -17.68 -7.56
CA PHE A 119 -4.39 -17.09 -8.81
C PHE A 119 -3.39 -15.97 -8.53
N PRO A 120 -2.12 -16.28 -8.24
CA PRO A 120 -1.08 -15.30 -7.93
C PRO A 120 -0.54 -14.59 -9.19
N ASN A 121 -1.43 -13.91 -9.91
CA ASN A 121 -1.15 -13.13 -11.11
C ASN A 121 -1.01 -11.63 -10.77
N VAL A 122 -0.45 -10.82 -11.66
CA VAL A 122 -0.32 -9.37 -11.45
C VAL A 122 -1.66 -8.68 -11.20
N VAL A 123 -2.72 -9.07 -11.92
CA VAL A 123 -4.05 -8.44 -11.77
C VAL A 123 -4.64 -8.65 -10.38
N THR A 124 -4.64 -9.88 -9.88
CA THR A 124 -5.21 -10.22 -8.56
C THR A 124 -4.36 -9.64 -7.43
N HIS A 125 -3.04 -9.60 -7.60
CA HIS A 125 -2.12 -8.94 -6.69
C HIS A 125 -2.38 -7.43 -6.63
N ASN A 126 -2.44 -6.74 -7.77
CA ASN A 126 -2.71 -5.31 -7.83
C ASN A 126 -4.09 -4.98 -7.26
N LEU A 127 -5.12 -5.76 -7.58
CA LEU A 127 -6.47 -5.56 -7.03
C LEU A 127 -6.46 -5.67 -5.50
N ALA A 128 -5.81 -6.71 -4.96
CA ALA A 128 -5.69 -6.92 -3.53
C ALA A 128 -4.93 -5.79 -2.83
N ILE A 129 -3.85 -5.29 -3.45
CA ILE A 129 -3.08 -4.16 -2.93
C ILE A 129 -3.89 -2.86 -3.00
N ILE A 130 -4.58 -2.59 -4.10
CA ILE A 130 -5.43 -1.40 -4.26
C ILE A 130 -6.49 -1.35 -3.16
N LEU A 131 -7.18 -2.47 -2.91
CA LEU A 131 -8.16 -2.56 -1.82
C LEU A 131 -7.52 -2.41 -0.45
N GLY A 132 -6.36 -3.05 -0.23
CA GLY A 132 -5.61 -2.96 1.02
C GLY A 132 -5.22 -1.52 1.36
N ILE A 133 -4.61 -0.82 0.41
CA ILE A 133 -4.17 0.57 0.57
C ILE A 133 -5.37 1.50 0.71
N ALA A 134 -6.36 1.39 -0.18
CA ALA A 134 -7.54 2.24 -0.12
C ALA A 134 -8.23 2.15 1.25
N GLY A 135 -8.33 0.94 1.82
CA GLY A 135 -8.92 0.74 3.14
C GLY A 135 -8.09 1.35 4.27
N ILE A 136 -6.78 1.10 4.28
CA ILE A 136 -5.88 1.69 5.30
C ILE A 136 -5.89 3.22 5.19
N SER A 137 -5.78 3.76 3.98
CA SER A 137 -5.84 5.21 3.71
C SER A 137 -7.17 5.81 4.11
N MET A 138 -8.29 5.12 3.90
CA MET A 138 -9.61 5.55 4.34
C MET A 138 -9.69 5.60 5.87
N VAL A 139 -9.30 4.52 6.56
CA VAL A 139 -9.35 4.45 8.02
C VAL A 139 -8.46 5.51 8.66
N LEU A 140 -7.22 5.66 8.16
CA LEU A 140 -6.31 6.71 8.60
C LEU A 140 -6.87 8.11 8.27
N GLY A 141 -7.38 8.32 7.06
CA GLY A 141 -7.95 9.61 6.65
C GLY A 141 -9.15 10.05 7.48
N LEU A 142 -10.03 9.11 7.85
CA LEU A 142 -11.18 9.38 8.74
C LEU A 142 -10.77 9.65 10.19
N SER A 143 -9.63 9.09 10.62
CA SER A 143 -9.09 9.27 11.97
C SER A 143 -8.33 10.59 12.14
N LEU A 144 -7.97 11.25 11.03
CA LEU A 144 -7.10 12.42 11.01
C LEU A 144 -7.84 13.69 10.61
N ARG A 145 -7.38 14.81 11.16
CA ARG A 145 -7.87 16.14 10.80
C ARG A 145 -6.96 16.75 9.72
N PRO A 146 -7.52 17.36 8.66
CA PRO A 146 -6.72 17.97 7.60
C PRO A 146 -5.77 19.08 8.07
N TRP A 147 -6.22 19.91 9.03
CA TRP A 147 -5.43 21.02 9.55
C TRP A 147 -5.49 21.07 11.09
N PRO A 148 -4.34 21.17 11.79
CA PRO A 148 -2.94 21.19 11.31
C PRO A 148 -2.27 19.80 11.14
N GLU A 149 -2.91 18.72 11.58
CA GLU A 149 -2.25 17.45 11.87
C GLU A 149 -1.68 16.74 10.63
N ILE A 150 -2.46 16.64 9.55
CA ILE A 150 -2.03 15.98 8.30
C ILE A 150 -0.85 16.72 7.67
N ILE A 151 -0.84 18.05 7.67
CA ILE A 151 0.22 18.83 7.01
C ILE A 151 1.56 18.65 7.71
N ILE A 152 1.56 18.71 9.04
CA ILE A 152 2.78 18.48 9.83
C ILE A 152 3.27 17.04 9.60
N LEU A 153 2.37 16.06 9.58
CA LEU A 153 2.71 14.67 9.33
C LEU A 153 3.32 14.47 7.94
N LEU A 154 2.72 15.05 6.89
CA LEU A 154 3.21 14.95 5.52
C LEU A 154 4.59 15.61 5.34
N ILE A 155 4.82 16.77 5.96
CA ILE A 155 6.14 17.42 5.94
C ILE A 155 7.18 16.54 6.66
N ALA A 156 6.86 16.04 7.85
CA ALA A 156 7.76 15.18 8.61
C ALA A 156 8.09 13.88 7.86
N LEU A 157 7.10 13.25 7.25
CA LEU A 157 7.28 12.02 6.47
C LEU A 157 8.08 12.27 5.19
N SER A 158 7.86 13.39 4.50
CA SER A 158 8.64 13.77 3.31
C SER A 158 10.13 13.96 3.62
N ILE A 159 10.45 14.62 4.74
CA ILE A 159 11.83 14.76 5.21
C ILE A 159 12.42 13.40 5.56
N TYR A 160 11.64 12.55 6.24
CA TYR A 160 12.05 11.19 6.57
C TYR A 160 12.38 10.37 5.32
N ASP A 161 11.51 10.36 4.31
CA ASP A 161 11.69 9.59 3.08
C ASP A 161 12.96 10.00 2.33
N PHE A 162 13.22 11.30 2.23
CA PHE A 162 14.46 11.80 1.64
C PHE A 162 15.69 11.24 2.37
N ILE A 163 15.71 11.30 3.70
CA ILE A 163 16.82 10.79 4.52
C ILE A 163 16.92 9.26 4.41
N ALA A 164 15.79 8.56 4.43
CA ALA A 164 15.70 7.10 4.42
C ALA A 164 16.17 6.49 3.09
N VAL A 165 15.94 7.20 1.99
CA VAL A 165 16.36 6.78 0.65
C VAL A 165 17.84 7.11 0.43
N PHE A 166 18.25 8.36 0.61
CA PHE A 166 19.59 8.81 0.19
C PHE A 166 20.67 8.50 1.23
N LYS A 167 20.36 8.63 2.52
CA LYS A 167 21.37 8.50 3.58
C LYS A 167 21.45 7.08 4.14
N THR A 168 20.33 6.52 4.58
CA THR A 168 20.33 5.21 5.27
C THR A 168 20.10 4.03 4.34
N LYS A 169 19.50 4.26 3.16
CA LYS A 169 19.04 3.23 2.22
C LYS A 169 18.11 2.20 2.87
N PHE A 170 17.48 2.57 3.98
CA PHE A 170 16.62 1.69 4.76
C PHE A 170 15.40 1.25 3.96
N MET A 171 14.73 2.19 3.28
CA MET A 171 13.56 1.92 2.43
C MET A 171 13.90 0.93 1.29
N VAL A 172 15.07 1.09 0.68
CA VAL A 172 15.56 0.20 -0.40
C VAL A 172 15.84 -1.20 0.13
N SER A 173 16.45 -1.33 1.31
CA SER A 173 16.72 -2.63 1.95
C SER A 173 15.42 -3.33 2.35
N LEU A 174 14.47 -2.60 2.93
CA LEU A 174 13.15 -3.11 3.30
C LEU A 174 12.42 -3.66 2.07
N PHE A 175 12.38 -2.88 0.99
CA PHE A 175 11.75 -3.29 -0.26
C PHE A 175 12.36 -4.57 -0.84
N LYS A 176 13.70 -4.69 -0.86
CA LYS A 176 14.38 -5.92 -1.30
C LYS A 176 14.04 -7.14 -0.43
N GLN A 177 13.91 -6.96 0.88
CA GLN A 177 13.53 -8.05 1.79
C GLN A 177 12.08 -8.50 1.63
N LEU A 178 11.18 -7.59 1.26
CA LEU A 178 9.79 -7.93 0.96
C LEU A 178 9.66 -8.71 -0.36
N LEU A 179 10.45 -8.31 -1.37
CA LEU A 179 10.51 -8.99 -2.65
C LEU A 179 10.99 -10.45 -2.53
N THR A 180 12.04 -10.70 -1.76
CA THR A 180 12.57 -12.06 -1.57
C THR A 180 11.61 -13.00 -0.85
N ARG A 181 10.61 -12.44 -0.14
CA ARG A 181 9.59 -13.20 0.60
C ARG A 181 8.30 -13.42 -0.19
N GLY A 182 8.24 -12.99 -1.46
CA GLY A 182 7.07 -13.17 -2.32
C GLY A 182 5.87 -12.32 -1.93
N ALA A 183 6.07 -11.26 -1.15
CA ALA A 183 5.05 -10.30 -0.77
C ALA A 183 5.52 -8.87 -1.12
N PRO A 184 5.65 -8.56 -2.42
CA PRO A 184 5.92 -7.19 -2.81
C PRO A 184 4.76 -6.31 -2.36
N LEU A 185 4.99 -5.44 -1.37
CA LEU A 185 4.14 -4.29 -1.05
C LEU A 185 4.30 -3.22 -2.15
N ALA A 186 3.98 -3.64 -3.38
CA ALA A 186 4.12 -2.82 -4.55
C ALA A 186 3.07 -3.14 -5.59
N ILE A 187 2.56 -2.08 -6.19
CA ILE A 187 1.75 -2.16 -7.40
C ILE A 187 2.69 -2.47 -8.57
N VAL A 188 2.35 -3.50 -9.33
CA VAL A 188 3.16 -3.94 -10.46
C VAL A 188 2.56 -3.40 -11.75
N VAL A 189 3.29 -2.52 -12.43
CA VAL A 189 2.88 -1.95 -13.71
C VAL A 189 3.68 -2.61 -14.83
N PRO A 190 3.04 -3.46 -15.65
CA PRO A 190 3.73 -4.09 -16.77
C PRO A 190 3.85 -3.14 -17.96
N GLU A 191 4.99 -3.15 -18.64
CA GLU A 191 5.17 -2.38 -19.88
C GLU A 191 4.43 -2.98 -21.09
N ARG A 192 3.93 -4.22 -20.97
CA ARG A 192 3.15 -4.92 -22.00
C ARG A 192 1.98 -5.68 -21.39
N ALA A 193 0.79 -5.58 -22.01
CA ALA A 193 -0.44 -6.24 -21.58
C ALA A 193 -0.33 -7.75 -21.24
N PRO A 194 0.43 -8.61 -21.96
CA PRO A 194 0.57 -10.02 -21.58
C PRO A 194 1.23 -10.25 -20.22
N ALA A 195 2.06 -9.33 -19.74
CA ALA A 195 2.71 -9.46 -18.43
C ALA A 195 1.74 -9.27 -17.25
N LEU A 196 0.48 -8.85 -17.49
CA LEU A 196 -0.57 -8.83 -16.46
C LEU A 196 -0.99 -10.24 -15.99
N LYS A 197 -0.79 -11.26 -16.84
CA LYS A 197 -1.13 -12.65 -16.52
C LYS A 197 0.04 -13.43 -15.90
N GLU A 198 1.22 -12.81 -15.82
CA GLU A 198 2.40 -13.47 -15.30
C GLU A 198 2.33 -13.63 -13.77
N HIS A 199 3.02 -14.66 -13.30
CA HIS A 199 3.06 -15.00 -11.89
C HIS A 199 3.91 -13.98 -11.12
N ILE A 200 3.36 -13.40 -10.05
CA ILE A 200 4.01 -12.32 -9.28
C ILE A 200 5.39 -12.76 -8.74
N GLY A 201 5.53 -14.02 -8.32
CA GLY A 201 6.80 -14.55 -7.82
C GLY A 201 7.92 -14.59 -8.86
N LYS A 202 7.59 -14.82 -10.15
CA LYS A 202 8.57 -14.79 -11.25
C LYS A 202 9.07 -13.36 -11.49
N ILE A 203 8.16 -12.39 -11.52
CA ILE A 203 8.48 -10.97 -11.70
C ILE A 203 9.33 -10.47 -10.52
N SER A 204 8.98 -10.84 -9.29
CA SER A 204 9.79 -10.50 -8.10
C SER A 204 11.20 -11.08 -8.19
N ALA A 205 11.36 -12.34 -8.63
CA ALA A 205 12.67 -12.96 -8.80
C ALA A 205 13.52 -12.32 -9.92
N GLU A 206 12.90 -11.92 -11.03
CA GLU A 206 13.57 -11.23 -12.14
C GLU A 206 14.00 -9.81 -11.76
N LYS A 207 13.18 -9.11 -10.96
CA LYS A 207 13.52 -7.79 -10.40
C LYS A 207 14.69 -7.87 -9.43
N ILE A 208 14.74 -8.89 -8.58
CA ILE A 208 15.88 -9.14 -7.66
C ILE A 208 17.19 -9.36 -8.44
N ARG A 209 17.11 -10.03 -9.61
CA ARG A 209 18.28 -10.28 -10.47
C ARG A 209 18.74 -9.08 -11.28
N GLU A 210 18.08 -7.92 -11.14
CA GLU A 210 18.25 -6.71 -11.97
C GLU A 210 18.21 -7.00 -13.49
N LYS A 211 17.69 -8.17 -13.88
CA LYS A 211 17.72 -8.67 -15.26
C LYS A 211 16.58 -8.11 -16.09
N ASP A 212 15.51 -7.63 -15.43
CA ASP A 212 14.35 -7.12 -16.16
C ASP A 212 14.06 -5.64 -15.89
N LYS A 213 14.19 -4.86 -16.96
CA LYS A 213 13.77 -3.45 -17.05
C LYS A 213 12.31 -3.30 -17.49
N LYS A 214 11.59 -4.40 -17.76
CA LYS A 214 10.26 -4.40 -18.40
C LYS A 214 9.08 -4.30 -17.43
N VAL A 215 9.33 -4.37 -16.13
CA VAL A 215 8.28 -4.25 -15.10
C VAL A 215 8.71 -3.26 -14.02
N LEU A 216 7.87 -2.26 -13.80
CA LEU A 216 8.03 -1.31 -12.70
C LEU A 216 7.24 -1.82 -11.50
N MET A 217 7.87 -1.83 -10.34
CA MET A 217 7.22 -2.08 -9.06
C MET A 217 7.31 -0.79 -8.27
N LEU A 218 6.16 -0.21 -7.94
CA LEU A 218 6.07 1.03 -7.17
C LEU A 218 5.78 0.69 -5.71
N GLY A 219 6.56 1.24 -4.78
CA GLY A 219 6.27 1.14 -3.35
C GLY A 219 4.86 1.63 -3.09
N SER A 220 4.08 0.84 -2.36
CA SER A 220 2.64 1.10 -2.23
C SER A 220 2.29 1.97 -1.01
N GLY A 221 3.30 2.58 -0.40
CA GLY A 221 3.17 3.43 0.79
C GLY A 221 3.36 4.92 0.50
N ASP A 222 3.56 5.28 -0.77
CA ASP A 222 3.69 6.65 -1.26
C ASP A 222 2.32 7.29 -1.55
#